data_AF-A0A953YPZ8-F1
#
_entry.id   AF-A0A953YPZ8-F1
#
_cell.length_a   1.000
_cell.length_b   1.000
_cell.length_c   1.000
_cell.angle_alpha   90.00
_cell.angle_beta   90.00
_cell.angle_gamma   90.00
#
_symmetry.space_group_name_H-M   'P 1'
#
loop_
_entity.id
_entity.type
_entity.pdbx_description
1 polymer ?
#
loop_
_entity_poly.entity_id
_entity_poly.type
_entity_poly.pdbx_seq_one_letter_code
_entity_poly.pdbx_strand_id
1 'polypeptide(L)'
;MSAADPLLDRSDEFRHRHIGPSEDQQQAMLGELGYADIDAFMAAVVPPSIRDTDPLGIGPGVPEDEAQAELRRHAAANRVVKSFIGLGYHGTVTPPAIRRNVLENPGWYTAYTPYQPEISQGRLELLLAFQTMVAEITGMDVANASLLDEATAVAEAMALAHRVDRAKRSRVLIDRDALPQTVAVARTRAAPLELAVEVVDPINPVPLEGALALVVQYPGASGEVPDLPAIASRCKAAGVLLVVAADLLACQLLAPPGALGADIVVGSAQRFGVPMGFGGPHAAYMAVRTAHQRQMPGRLVGVSVDGAGRPALRLALQTREQHIRREKATSNVCTAQVLLAVMAALYAMYHGPDGLAR
;
A
#
# COMPACT_ATOMS: atom_id res chain seq x y z
N MET A 1 -11.67 41.08 -21.06
CA MET A 1 -12.60 39.97 -20.81
C MET A 1 -13.82 40.56 -20.16
N SER A 2 -14.98 40.52 -20.82
CA SER A 2 -16.24 40.97 -20.22
C SER A 2 -16.46 40.20 -18.93
N ALA A 3 -16.72 40.88 -17.82
CA ALA A 3 -17.26 40.23 -16.63
C ALA A 3 -18.51 39.45 -17.09
N ALA A 4 -18.57 38.15 -16.79
CA ALA A 4 -19.75 37.36 -17.05
C ALA A 4 -20.93 38.01 -16.31
N ASP A 5 -22.12 37.96 -16.90
CA ASP A 5 -23.35 38.37 -16.19
C ASP A 5 -23.41 37.58 -14.87
N PRO A 6 -23.57 38.24 -13.70
CA PRO A 6 -23.67 37.55 -12.41
C PRO A 6 -24.76 36.47 -12.39
N LEU A 7 -25.80 36.59 -13.23
CA LEU A 7 -26.86 35.59 -13.38
C LEU A 7 -26.41 34.31 -14.11
N LEU A 8 -25.24 34.33 -14.76
CA LEU A 8 -24.67 33.21 -15.52
C LEU A 8 -23.36 32.69 -14.90
N ASP A 9 -22.93 33.24 -13.76
CA ASP A 9 -21.72 32.78 -13.07
C ASP A 9 -21.98 31.46 -12.33
N ARG A 10 -21.27 30.41 -12.74
CA ARG A 10 -21.36 29.05 -12.16
C ARG A 10 -20.12 28.66 -11.37
N SER A 11 -19.19 29.59 -11.16
CA SER A 11 -17.88 29.31 -10.56
C SER A 11 -17.97 28.71 -9.15
N ASP A 12 -19.07 28.96 -8.42
CA ASP A 12 -19.27 28.46 -7.04
C ASP A 12 -20.19 27.22 -6.95
N GLU A 13 -20.65 26.65 -8.08
CA GLU A 13 -21.68 25.59 -8.09
C GLU A 13 -21.26 24.33 -7.29
N PHE A 14 -20.01 23.89 -7.43
CA PHE A 14 -19.51 22.69 -6.76
C PHE A 14 -19.40 22.86 -5.24
N ARG A 15 -19.13 24.08 -4.75
CA ARG A 15 -19.03 24.38 -3.32
C ARG A 15 -20.32 24.00 -2.59
N HIS A 16 -21.47 24.28 -3.19
CA HIS A 16 -22.78 23.95 -2.62
C HIS A 16 -23.14 22.45 -2.66
N ARG A 17 -22.39 21.64 -3.42
CA ARG A 17 -22.49 20.17 -3.40
C ARG A 17 -21.53 19.55 -2.38
N HIS A 18 -20.38 20.18 -2.18
CA HIS A 18 -19.33 19.72 -1.29
C HIS A 18 -19.58 20.08 0.18
N ILE A 19 -19.97 21.33 0.44
CA ILE A 19 -20.25 21.84 1.78
C ILE A 19 -21.69 21.46 2.16
N GLY A 20 -21.84 20.64 3.20
CA GLY A 20 -23.15 20.18 3.67
C GLY A 20 -24.06 21.29 4.23
N PRO A 21 -23.59 22.12 5.19
CA PRO A 21 -24.41 23.17 5.78
C PRO A 21 -24.75 24.29 4.79
N SER A 22 -26.05 24.59 4.64
CA SER A 22 -26.53 25.78 3.92
C SER A 22 -26.16 27.08 4.65
N GLU A 23 -26.32 28.23 4.00
CA GLU A 23 -26.09 29.54 4.62
C GLU A 23 -26.95 29.75 5.88
N ASP A 24 -28.24 29.41 5.82
CA ASP A 24 -29.14 29.48 6.98
C ASP A 24 -28.68 28.56 8.13
N GLN A 25 -28.21 27.36 7.81
CA GLN A 25 -27.69 26.42 8.81
C GLN A 25 -26.38 26.92 9.42
N GLN A 26 -25.50 27.49 8.60
CA GLN A 26 -24.27 28.13 9.07
C GLN A 26 -24.60 29.29 10.03
N GLN A 27 -25.57 30.15 9.68
CA GLN A 27 -25.99 31.24 10.54
C GLN A 27 -26.62 30.74 11.85
N ALA A 28 -27.44 29.71 11.81
CA ALA A 28 -28.02 29.11 13.02
C ALA A 28 -26.93 28.53 13.94
N MET A 29 -25.94 27.83 13.38
CA MET A 29 -24.79 27.31 14.13
C MET A 29 -23.94 28.43 14.73
N LEU A 30 -23.68 29.50 13.97
CA LEU A 30 -22.93 30.66 14.46
C LEU A 30 -23.68 31.38 15.59
N GLY A 31 -25.00 31.51 15.47
CA GLY A 31 -25.86 32.06 16.52
C GLY A 31 -25.79 31.27 17.83
N GLU A 32 -25.84 29.94 17.76
CA GLU A 32 -25.67 29.06 18.93
C GLU A 32 -24.29 29.23 19.58
N LEU A 33 -23.25 29.44 18.76
CA LEU A 33 -21.89 29.69 19.24
C LEU A 33 -21.67 31.14 19.71
N GLY A 34 -22.64 32.04 19.53
CA GLY A 34 -22.56 33.45 19.93
C GLY A 34 -21.76 34.35 18.97
N TYR A 35 -21.60 33.94 17.70
CA TYR A 35 -20.90 34.73 16.68
C TYR A 35 -21.88 35.29 15.64
N ALA A 36 -21.59 36.51 15.16
CA ALA A 36 -22.43 37.18 14.17
C ALA A 36 -22.28 36.57 12.77
N ASP A 37 -21.06 36.17 12.41
CA ASP A 37 -20.68 35.64 11.11
C ASP A 37 -19.45 34.73 11.22
N ILE A 38 -19.06 34.12 10.10
CA ILE A 38 -17.90 33.22 10.02
C ILE A 38 -16.58 33.96 10.25
N ASP A 39 -16.46 35.24 9.89
CA ASP A 39 -15.23 36.00 10.05
C ASP A 39 -14.93 36.31 11.52
N ALA A 40 -15.96 36.67 12.29
CA ALA A 40 -15.90 36.85 13.73
C ALA A 40 -15.52 35.53 14.44
N PHE A 41 -16.11 34.41 14.02
CA PHE A 41 -15.74 33.09 14.54
C PHE A 41 -14.27 32.75 14.24
N MET A 42 -13.84 32.92 12.98
CA MET A 42 -12.46 32.63 12.57
C MET A 42 -11.44 33.53 13.26
N ALA A 43 -11.77 34.80 13.54
CA ALA A 43 -10.89 35.71 14.27
C ALA A 43 -10.70 35.31 15.75
N ALA A 44 -11.70 34.67 16.35
CA ALA A 44 -11.59 34.13 17.71
C ALA A 44 -10.83 32.80 17.76
N VAL A 45 -10.93 31.97 16.71
CA VAL A 45 -10.32 30.63 16.64
C VAL A 45 -8.86 30.67 16.17
N VAL A 46 -8.55 31.46 15.13
CA VAL A 46 -7.23 31.48 14.49
C VAL A 46 -6.43 32.68 14.98
N PRO A 47 -5.26 32.48 15.64
CA PRO A 47 -4.44 33.58 16.12
C PRO A 47 -4.04 34.53 14.98
N PRO A 48 -4.15 35.87 15.17
CA PRO A 48 -3.84 36.83 14.11
C PRO A 48 -2.41 36.76 13.58
N SER A 49 -1.45 36.33 14.39
CA SER A 49 -0.03 36.23 14.01
C SER A 49 0.25 35.16 12.96
N ILE A 50 -0.67 34.22 12.73
CA ILE A 50 -0.54 33.15 11.74
C ILE A 50 -1.70 33.10 10.75
N ARG A 51 -2.69 34.00 10.88
CA ARG A 51 -3.83 34.05 9.97
C ARG A 51 -3.38 34.73 8.68
N ASP A 52 -3.43 33.98 7.59
CA ASP A 52 -3.32 34.53 6.25
C ASP A 52 -4.69 35.09 5.84
N THR A 53 -4.72 36.36 5.45
CA THR A 53 -5.92 37.05 4.94
C THR A 53 -5.82 37.39 3.47
N ASP A 54 -4.69 37.09 2.82
CA ASP A 54 -4.53 37.35 1.41
C ASP A 54 -5.31 36.31 0.58
N PRO A 55 -5.89 36.70 -0.57
CA PRO A 55 -6.48 35.74 -1.48
C PRO A 55 -5.44 34.71 -1.94
N LEU A 56 -5.83 33.43 -1.98
CA LEU A 56 -4.93 32.31 -2.32
C LEU A 56 -4.30 32.38 -3.73
N GLY A 57 -4.77 33.28 -4.60
CA GLY A 57 -4.21 33.45 -5.95
C GLY A 57 -4.46 32.28 -6.91
N ILE A 58 -5.42 31.40 -6.61
CA ILE A 58 -5.73 30.18 -7.39
C ILE A 58 -6.76 30.40 -8.51
N GLY A 59 -7.24 31.63 -8.70
CA GLY A 59 -8.29 31.95 -9.66
C GLY A 59 -9.71 31.63 -9.15
N PRO A 60 -10.74 31.88 -9.97
CA PRO A 60 -12.13 31.55 -9.64
C PRO A 60 -12.34 30.03 -9.68
N GLY A 61 -13.42 29.56 -9.05
CA GLY A 61 -13.84 28.17 -9.16
C GLY A 61 -14.24 27.79 -10.59
N VAL A 62 -14.12 26.50 -10.91
CA VAL A 62 -14.49 25.94 -12.22
C VAL A 62 -15.70 25.04 -12.04
N PRO A 63 -16.77 25.19 -12.85
CA PRO A 63 -17.92 24.29 -12.80
C PRO A 63 -17.52 22.81 -13.00
N GLU A 64 -18.27 21.89 -12.39
CA GLU A 64 -17.90 20.46 -12.37
C GLU A 64 -17.77 19.85 -13.78
N ASP A 65 -18.70 20.17 -14.68
CA ASP A 65 -18.71 19.70 -16.07
C ASP A 65 -17.52 20.24 -16.88
N GLU A 66 -17.16 21.51 -16.66
CA GLU A 66 -16.00 22.15 -17.29
C GLU A 66 -14.69 21.56 -16.78
N ALA A 67 -14.56 21.36 -15.46
CA ALA A 67 -13.40 20.71 -14.86
C ALA A 67 -13.22 19.28 -15.39
N GLN A 68 -14.31 18.50 -15.52
CA GLN A 68 -14.26 17.18 -16.14
C GLN A 68 -13.83 17.23 -17.62
N ALA A 69 -14.35 18.19 -18.39
CA ALA A 69 -13.97 18.36 -19.79
C ALA A 69 -12.48 18.74 -19.93
N GLU A 70 -11.99 19.64 -19.08
CA GLU A 70 -10.58 20.02 -19.01
C GLU A 70 -9.68 18.83 -18.68
N LEU A 71 -10.00 18.08 -17.62
CA LEU A 71 -9.23 16.88 -17.25
C LEU A 71 -9.23 15.83 -18.36
N ARG A 72 -10.34 15.68 -19.11
CA ARG A 72 -10.37 14.81 -20.30
C ARG A 72 -9.45 15.29 -21.42
N ARG A 73 -9.31 16.60 -21.65
CA ARG A 73 -8.35 17.15 -22.62
C ARG A 73 -6.92 16.82 -22.22
N HIS A 74 -6.57 16.99 -20.93
CA HIS A 74 -5.25 16.62 -20.43
C HIS A 74 -5.00 15.11 -20.53
N ALA A 75 -5.97 14.29 -20.16
CA ALA A 75 -5.87 12.84 -20.28
C ALA A 75 -5.70 12.39 -21.74
N ALA A 76 -6.34 13.07 -22.71
CA ALA A 76 -6.22 12.78 -24.13
C ALA A 76 -4.83 13.10 -24.72
N ALA A 77 -4.02 13.92 -24.04
CA ALA A 77 -2.63 14.15 -24.42
C ALA A 77 -1.70 12.98 -24.09
N ASN A 78 -2.13 12.06 -23.20
CA ASN A 78 -1.37 10.86 -22.88
C ASN A 78 -1.40 9.86 -24.05
N ARG A 79 -0.25 9.26 -24.35
CA ARG A 79 -0.16 8.19 -25.34
C ARG A 79 -0.22 6.83 -24.65
N VAL A 80 -1.34 6.14 -24.79
CA VAL A 80 -1.50 4.76 -24.30
C VAL A 80 -0.83 3.80 -25.28
N VAL A 81 0.23 3.11 -24.82
CA VAL A 81 0.96 2.09 -25.60
C VAL A 81 0.91 0.74 -24.90
N LYS A 82 1.16 -0.34 -25.65
CA LYS A 82 1.48 -1.64 -25.06
C LYS A 82 2.89 -1.56 -24.48
N SER A 83 2.98 -1.47 -23.17
CA SER A 83 4.26 -1.42 -22.45
C SER A 83 4.68 -2.83 -22.05
N PHE A 84 5.84 -3.27 -22.54
CA PHE A 84 6.53 -4.50 -22.12
C PHE A 84 7.82 -4.19 -21.36
N ILE A 85 7.90 -3.02 -20.73
CA ILE A 85 9.04 -2.60 -19.91
C ILE A 85 9.24 -3.56 -18.73
N GLY A 86 8.13 -4.07 -18.15
CA GLY A 86 8.18 -4.90 -16.95
C GLY A 86 8.58 -4.08 -15.74
N LEU A 87 9.68 -4.45 -15.09
CA LEU A 87 10.21 -3.78 -13.89
C LEU A 87 9.18 -3.60 -12.76
N GLY A 88 8.39 -4.66 -12.49
CA GLY A 88 7.39 -4.69 -11.42
C GLY A 88 6.00 -4.15 -11.80
N TYR A 89 5.83 -3.66 -13.04
CA TYR A 89 4.54 -3.20 -13.56
C TYR A 89 4.18 -3.95 -14.84
N HIS A 90 3.01 -4.61 -14.80
CA HIS A 90 2.55 -5.45 -15.89
C HIS A 90 1.12 -5.07 -16.29
N GLY A 91 0.87 -5.00 -17.59
CA GLY A 91 -0.49 -4.88 -18.10
C GLY A 91 -1.36 -6.02 -17.56
N THR A 92 -2.55 -5.68 -17.07
CA THR A 92 -3.54 -6.64 -16.54
C THR A 92 -4.94 -6.21 -16.93
N VAL A 93 -5.88 -7.15 -16.92
CA VAL A 93 -7.30 -6.88 -17.16
C VAL A 93 -7.99 -6.78 -15.81
N THR A 94 -8.50 -5.61 -15.47
CA THR A 94 -9.41 -5.46 -14.33
C THR A 94 -10.78 -6.03 -14.73
N PRO A 95 -11.28 -7.11 -14.07
CA PRO A 95 -12.59 -7.65 -14.40
C PRO A 95 -13.67 -6.56 -14.31
N PRO A 96 -14.53 -6.37 -15.33
CA PRO A 96 -15.51 -5.28 -15.33
C PRO A 96 -16.44 -5.30 -14.11
N ALA A 97 -16.75 -6.48 -13.59
CA ALA A 97 -17.55 -6.64 -12.38
C ALA A 97 -16.84 -6.05 -11.13
N ILE A 98 -15.53 -6.23 -11.00
CA ILE A 98 -14.73 -5.66 -9.90
C ILE A 98 -14.58 -4.14 -10.10
N ARG A 99 -14.26 -3.70 -11.33
CA ARG A 99 -14.14 -2.27 -11.64
C ARG A 99 -15.42 -1.51 -11.24
N ARG A 100 -16.57 -1.98 -11.74
CA ARG A 100 -17.85 -1.29 -11.54
C ARG A 100 -18.36 -1.37 -10.10
N ASN A 101 -18.30 -2.55 -9.49
CA ASN A 101 -18.98 -2.78 -8.21
C ASN A 101 -18.09 -2.54 -6.98
N VAL A 102 -16.79 -2.28 -7.17
CA VAL A 102 -15.83 -2.02 -6.09
C VAL A 102 -15.08 -0.72 -6.32
N LEU A 103 -14.29 -0.60 -7.40
CA LEU A 103 -13.48 0.60 -7.64
C LEU A 103 -14.33 1.84 -7.87
N GLU A 104 -15.41 1.71 -8.64
CA GLU A 104 -16.35 2.80 -8.97
C GLU A 104 -17.52 2.89 -7.97
N ASN A 105 -17.47 2.17 -6.84
CA ASN A 105 -18.56 2.10 -5.87
C ASN A 105 -18.22 2.81 -4.54
N PRO A 106 -18.89 3.92 -4.20
CA PRO A 106 -18.61 4.67 -2.97
C PRO A 106 -18.81 3.85 -1.69
N GLY A 107 -19.65 2.81 -1.71
CA GLY A 107 -19.80 1.89 -0.57
C GLY A 107 -18.50 1.15 -0.18
N TRP A 108 -17.52 1.07 -1.09
CA TRP A 108 -16.22 0.45 -0.87
C TRP A 108 -15.08 1.44 -0.60
N TYR A 109 -15.09 2.62 -1.22
CA TYR A 109 -13.95 3.55 -1.15
C TYR A 109 -14.14 4.76 -0.21
N THR A 110 -15.34 5.00 0.33
CA THR A 110 -15.58 6.13 1.24
C THR A 110 -15.25 5.82 2.71
N ALA A 111 -15.36 4.55 3.11
CA ALA A 111 -15.02 4.13 4.47
C ALA A 111 -13.51 4.14 4.69
N TYR A 112 -13.10 4.42 5.93
CA TYR A 112 -11.69 4.40 6.33
C TYR A 112 -11.29 3.08 7.02
N THR A 113 -10.13 3.11 7.68
CA THR A 113 -9.60 2.00 8.48
C THR A 113 -10.69 1.34 9.34
N PRO A 114 -10.80 0.00 9.36
CA PRO A 114 -11.81 -0.73 10.13
C PRO A 114 -11.52 -0.73 11.64
N TYR A 115 -11.47 0.46 12.26
CA TYR A 115 -11.31 0.62 13.71
C TYR A 115 -12.52 0.11 14.51
N GLN A 116 -13.72 0.19 13.93
CA GLN A 116 -14.98 -0.32 14.50
C GLN A 116 -15.33 -1.65 13.80
N PRO A 117 -14.84 -2.80 14.29
CA PRO A 117 -14.92 -4.07 13.55
C PRO A 117 -16.36 -4.53 13.29
N GLU A 118 -17.29 -4.26 14.19
CA GLU A 118 -18.69 -4.71 14.14
C GLU A 118 -19.42 -4.19 12.89
N ILE A 119 -19.09 -2.97 12.44
CA ILE A 119 -19.64 -2.34 11.23
C ILE A 119 -18.66 -2.39 10.04
N SER A 120 -17.67 -3.28 10.11
CA SER A 120 -16.58 -3.35 9.15
C SER A 120 -16.25 -4.75 8.64
N GLN A 121 -17.07 -5.75 8.97
CA GLN A 121 -16.80 -7.15 8.68
C GLN A 121 -16.55 -7.43 7.19
N GLY A 122 -17.32 -6.83 6.27
CA GLY A 122 -17.16 -7.11 4.82
C GLY A 122 -15.77 -6.79 4.28
N ARG A 123 -15.18 -5.62 4.62
CA ARG A 123 -13.82 -5.29 4.20
C ARG A 123 -12.74 -6.03 5.01
N LEU A 124 -13.02 -6.36 6.26
CA LEU A 124 -12.12 -7.21 7.06
C LEU A 124 -12.03 -8.62 6.46
N GLU A 125 -13.13 -9.17 5.96
CA GLU A 125 -13.18 -10.48 5.31
C GLU A 125 -12.37 -10.49 4.02
N LEU A 126 -12.52 -9.48 3.16
CA LEU A 126 -11.72 -9.39 1.93
C LEU A 126 -10.23 -9.11 2.21
N LEU A 127 -9.89 -8.41 3.29
CA LEU A 127 -8.50 -8.28 3.73
C LEU A 127 -7.95 -9.58 4.30
N LEU A 128 -8.76 -10.38 5.01
CA LEU A 128 -8.36 -11.73 5.41
C LEU A 128 -8.16 -12.62 4.18
N ALA A 129 -9.04 -12.54 3.18
CA ALA A 129 -8.90 -13.25 1.91
C ALA A 129 -7.61 -12.84 1.17
N PHE A 130 -7.25 -11.55 1.16
CA PHE A 130 -5.97 -11.08 0.64
C PHE A 130 -4.79 -11.71 1.39
N GLN A 131 -4.83 -11.74 2.73
CA GLN A 131 -3.77 -12.36 3.53
C GLN A 131 -3.64 -13.85 3.25
N THR A 132 -4.77 -14.58 3.18
CA THR A 132 -4.79 -16.01 2.86
C THR A 132 -4.22 -16.27 1.47
N MET A 133 -4.68 -15.53 0.46
CA MET A 133 -4.18 -15.62 -0.91
C MET A 133 -2.66 -15.42 -0.97
N VAL A 134 -2.14 -14.35 -0.33
CA VAL A 134 -0.69 -14.11 -0.29
C VAL A 134 0.04 -15.24 0.43
N ALA A 135 -0.44 -15.67 1.60
CA ALA A 135 0.21 -16.72 2.39
C ALA A 135 0.28 -18.05 1.62
N GLU A 136 -0.81 -18.46 0.95
CA GLU A 136 -0.87 -19.69 0.16
C GLU A 136 0.05 -19.63 -1.07
N ILE A 137 -0.03 -18.55 -1.86
CA ILE A 137 0.79 -18.39 -3.08
C ILE A 137 2.28 -18.30 -2.76
N THR A 138 2.63 -17.70 -1.63
CA THR A 138 4.04 -17.53 -1.23
C THR A 138 4.57 -18.70 -0.39
N GLY A 139 3.71 -19.60 0.10
CA GLY A 139 4.07 -20.70 0.99
C GLY A 139 4.53 -20.24 2.39
N MET A 140 3.99 -19.11 2.86
CA MET A 140 4.35 -18.45 4.12
C MET A 140 3.22 -18.59 5.15
N ASP A 141 3.54 -18.38 6.43
CA ASP A 141 2.60 -18.65 7.51
C ASP A 141 1.61 -17.50 7.74
N VAL A 142 2.07 -16.26 7.64
CA VAL A 142 1.29 -15.05 7.94
C VAL A 142 1.61 -13.96 6.92
N ALA A 143 0.59 -13.29 6.38
CA ALA A 143 0.72 -12.10 5.54
C ALA A 143 -0.02 -10.90 6.15
N ASN A 144 0.45 -9.69 5.87
CA ASN A 144 -0.23 -8.46 6.32
C ASN A 144 -1.35 -8.01 5.37
N ALA A 145 -2.15 -7.05 5.84
CA ALA A 145 -3.25 -6.43 5.10
C ALA A 145 -2.75 -5.28 4.19
N SER A 146 -1.67 -5.53 3.44
CA SER A 146 -0.97 -4.63 2.50
C SER A 146 0.09 -3.67 3.05
N LEU A 147 0.95 -3.23 2.13
CA LEU A 147 1.91 -2.12 2.20
C LEU A 147 1.75 -1.19 0.99
N LEU A 148 2.62 -0.18 0.87
CA LEU A 148 2.48 0.93 -0.09
C LEU A 148 2.85 0.55 -1.52
N ASP A 149 4.02 -0.07 -1.71
CA ASP A 149 4.56 -0.55 -2.98
C ASP A 149 5.67 -1.59 -2.71
N GLU A 150 6.17 -2.27 -3.76
CA GLU A 150 7.18 -3.32 -3.62
C GLU A 150 8.49 -2.81 -3.02
N ALA A 151 8.95 -1.64 -3.48
CA ALA A 151 10.23 -1.06 -3.07
C ALA A 151 10.24 -0.73 -1.57
N THR A 152 9.13 -0.18 -1.06
CA THR A 152 8.93 0.06 0.37
C THR A 152 8.71 -1.22 1.14
N ALA A 153 8.07 -2.25 0.58
CA ALA A 153 7.94 -3.55 1.23
C ALA A 153 9.29 -4.25 1.44
N VAL A 154 10.21 -4.17 0.47
CA VAL A 154 11.60 -4.64 0.61
C VAL A 154 12.35 -3.86 1.68
N ALA A 155 12.20 -2.52 1.71
CA ALA A 155 12.81 -1.71 2.76
C ALA A 155 12.26 -2.04 4.16
N GLU A 156 10.97 -2.37 4.27
CA GLU A 156 10.37 -2.84 5.53
C GLU A 156 10.86 -4.23 5.93
N ALA A 157 11.12 -5.13 4.97
CA ALA A 157 11.72 -6.43 5.24
C ALA A 157 13.15 -6.28 5.78
N MET A 158 13.93 -5.36 5.20
CA MET A 158 15.24 -4.97 5.72
C MET A 158 15.14 -4.41 7.14
N ALA A 159 14.20 -3.51 7.41
CA ALA A 159 14.00 -2.96 8.75
C ALA A 159 13.56 -4.03 9.77
N LEU A 160 12.72 -4.99 9.34
CA LEU A 160 12.36 -6.15 10.14
C LEU A 160 13.59 -6.99 10.47
N ALA A 161 14.40 -7.33 9.47
CA ALA A 161 15.63 -8.09 9.64
C ALA A 161 16.59 -7.40 10.62
N HIS A 162 16.73 -6.07 10.52
CA HIS A 162 17.52 -5.28 11.46
C HIS A 162 16.98 -5.33 12.90
N ARG A 163 15.65 -5.28 13.09
CA ARG A 163 15.04 -5.37 14.44
C ARG A 163 15.22 -6.73 15.11
N VAL A 164 15.28 -7.82 14.33
CA VAL A 164 15.43 -9.18 14.87
C VAL A 164 16.88 -9.63 14.96
N ASP A 165 17.81 -8.97 14.27
CA ASP A 165 19.22 -9.28 14.33
C ASP A 165 19.79 -9.02 15.73
N ARG A 166 20.44 -10.04 16.29
CA ARG A 166 21.08 -9.98 17.62
C ARG A 166 22.59 -9.77 17.53
N ALA A 167 23.17 -10.01 16.37
CA ALA A 167 24.60 -9.92 16.12
C ALA A 167 25.06 -8.47 15.79
N LYS A 168 24.12 -7.51 15.74
CA LYS A 168 24.35 -6.10 15.38
C LYS A 168 25.07 -5.96 14.04
N ARG A 169 24.66 -6.79 13.09
CA ARG A 169 25.14 -6.80 11.72
C ARG A 169 24.66 -5.54 11.00
N SER A 170 25.49 -5.04 10.08
CA SER A 170 25.26 -3.77 9.40
C SER A 170 25.21 -3.88 7.88
N ARG A 171 25.35 -5.07 7.29
CA ARG A 171 25.28 -5.26 5.83
C ARG A 171 23.92 -5.82 5.41
N VAL A 172 23.42 -5.32 4.29
CA VAL A 172 22.24 -5.85 3.58
C VAL A 172 22.66 -6.10 2.15
N LEU A 173 22.57 -7.34 1.71
CA LEU A 173 22.90 -7.72 0.35
C LEU A 173 21.63 -7.70 -0.49
N ILE A 174 21.69 -7.10 -1.67
CA ILE A 174 20.57 -7.09 -2.62
C ILE A 174 21.05 -7.64 -3.94
N ASP A 175 20.25 -8.52 -4.52
CA ASP A 175 20.44 -9.07 -5.85
C ASP A 175 20.62 -7.97 -6.91
N ARG A 176 21.64 -8.10 -7.75
CA ARG A 176 21.87 -7.24 -8.92
C ARG A 176 20.73 -7.26 -9.91
N ASP A 177 19.93 -8.32 -9.91
CA ASP A 177 18.75 -8.48 -10.75
C ASP A 177 17.47 -8.07 -10.02
N ALA A 178 17.57 -7.42 -8.85
CA ALA A 178 16.44 -6.74 -8.24
C ALA A 178 16.03 -5.50 -9.06
N LEU A 179 14.78 -5.07 -8.89
CA LEU A 179 14.28 -3.89 -9.60
C LEU A 179 15.08 -2.63 -9.24
N PRO A 180 15.48 -1.77 -10.20
CA PRO A 180 16.31 -0.60 -9.91
C PRO A 180 15.72 0.35 -8.85
N GLN A 181 14.41 0.57 -8.90
CA GLN A 181 13.70 1.38 -7.91
C GLN A 181 13.68 0.74 -6.51
N THR A 182 13.65 -0.59 -6.43
CA THR A 182 13.73 -1.33 -5.17
C THR A 182 15.09 -1.11 -4.50
N VAL A 183 16.19 -1.20 -5.27
CA VAL A 183 17.54 -0.92 -4.77
C VAL A 183 17.66 0.54 -4.29
N ALA A 184 17.12 1.50 -5.04
CA ALA A 184 17.16 2.92 -4.70
C ALA A 184 16.44 3.23 -3.39
N VAL A 185 15.22 2.71 -3.20
CA VAL A 185 14.44 2.90 -1.97
C VAL A 185 15.10 2.17 -0.79
N ALA A 186 15.61 0.96 -0.98
CA ALA A 186 16.33 0.23 0.06
C ALA A 186 17.55 1.02 0.57
N ARG A 187 18.40 1.54 -0.33
CA ARG A 187 19.54 2.40 0.02
C ARG A 187 19.11 3.63 0.82
N THR A 188 18.05 4.30 0.37
CA THR A 188 17.51 5.50 1.04
C THR A 188 17.05 5.19 2.45
N ARG A 189 16.36 4.05 2.65
CA ARG A 189 15.84 3.62 3.95
C ARG A 189 16.90 3.01 4.86
N ALA A 190 17.99 2.49 4.30
CA ALA A 190 19.12 1.93 5.03
C ALA A 190 20.01 3.01 5.67
N ALA A 191 20.17 4.16 4.99
CA ALA A 191 21.04 5.25 5.44
C ALA A 191 20.79 5.72 6.89
N PRO A 192 19.54 6.05 7.32
CA PRO A 192 19.30 6.46 8.71
C PRO A 192 19.42 5.33 9.74
N LEU A 193 19.52 4.07 9.29
CA LEU A 193 19.75 2.90 10.14
C LEU A 193 21.22 2.48 10.19
N GLU A 194 22.11 3.24 9.54
CA GLU A 194 23.54 2.93 9.42
C GLU A 194 23.81 1.53 8.81
N LEU A 195 22.93 1.11 7.88
CA LEU A 195 23.06 -0.14 7.15
C LEU A 195 23.74 0.10 5.78
N ALA A 196 24.76 -0.70 5.47
CA ALA A 196 25.41 -0.74 4.17
C ALA A 196 24.61 -1.66 3.23
N VAL A 197 24.08 -1.08 2.14
CA VAL A 197 23.39 -1.85 1.09
C VAL A 197 24.34 -2.13 -0.06
N GLU A 198 24.66 -3.41 -0.26
CA GLU A 198 25.59 -3.88 -1.28
C GLU A 198 24.83 -4.66 -2.35
N VAL A 199 25.12 -4.35 -3.62
CA VAL A 199 24.53 -5.07 -4.75
C VAL A 199 25.45 -6.24 -5.11
N VAL A 200 24.90 -7.44 -5.16
CA VAL A 200 25.66 -8.69 -5.36
C VAL A 200 24.99 -9.59 -6.40
N ASP A 201 25.71 -10.57 -6.93
CA ASP A 201 25.13 -11.66 -7.73
C ASP A 201 24.89 -12.89 -6.83
N PRO A 202 23.64 -13.13 -6.37
CA PRO A 202 23.36 -14.20 -5.43
C PRO A 202 23.32 -15.59 -6.09
N ILE A 203 23.39 -15.70 -7.42
CA ILE A 203 23.48 -16.99 -8.11
C ILE A 203 24.81 -17.67 -7.72
N ASN A 204 25.88 -16.88 -7.68
CA ASN A 204 27.18 -17.30 -7.22
C ASN A 204 27.31 -17.18 -5.69
N PRO A 205 28.20 -17.95 -5.04
CA PRO A 205 28.53 -17.74 -3.64
C PRO A 205 29.07 -16.31 -3.40
N VAL A 206 28.49 -15.60 -2.43
CA VAL A 206 28.87 -14.24 -2.04
C VAL A 206 29.26 -14.20 -0.56
N PRO A 207 30.16 -13.30 -0.12
CA PRO A 207 30.52 -13.14 1.28
C PRO A 207 29.34 -12.66 2.14
N LEU A 208 28.86 -13.53 3.03
CA LEU A 208 27.69 -13.29 3.91
C LEU A 208 28.08 -12.74 5.29
N GLU A 209 29.38 -12.63 5.59
CA GLU A 209 29.87 -12.22 6.89
C GLU A 209 29.38 -10.81 7.25
N GLY A 210 28.71 -10.66 8.39
CA GLY A 210 28.17 -9.36 8.82
C GLY A 210 26.92 -8.90 8.05
N ALA A 211 26.34 -9.74 7.19
CA ALA A 211 25.05 -9.49 6.56
C ALA A 211 23.88 -9.91 7.48
N LEU A 212 22.87 -9.05 7.62
CA LEU A 212 21.64 -9.37 8.34
C LEU A 212 20.57 -9.96 7.42
N ALA A 213 20.60 -9.60 6.14
CA ALA A 213 19.68 -10.12 5.12
C ALA A 213 20.34 -10.18 3.74
N LEU A 214 19.86 -11.13 2.94
CA LEU A 214 20.03 -11.17 1.48
C LEU A 214 18.64 -11.04 0.84
N VAL A 215 18.47 -10.04 -0.02
CA VAL A 215 17.26 -9.81 -0.80
C VAL A 215 17.45 -10.37 -2.21
N VAL A 216 16.56 -11.26 -2.65
CA VAL A 216 16.57 -11.88 -3.99
C VAL A 216 15.27 -11.60 -4.72
N GLN A 217 15.33 -11.28 -6.01
CA GLN A 217 14.14 -11.07 -6.82
C GLN A 217 13.74 -12.38 -7.52
N TYR A 218 12.45 -12.71 -7.56
CA TYR A 218 11.94 -13.99 -8.03
C TYR A 218 10.64 -13.87 -8.83
N PRO A 219 10.67 -13.94 -10.17
CA PRO A 219 11.86 -13.91 -11.04
C PRO A 219 12.58 -12.56 -10.97
N GLY A 220 13.85 -12.53 -11.37
CA GLY A 220 14.65 -11.31 -11.46
C GLY A 220 14.19 -10.35 -12.57
N ALA A 221 14.72 -9.13 -12.57
CA ALA A 221 14.40 -8.09 -13.55
C ALA A 221 14.74 -8.50 -15.00
N SER A 222 15.75 -9.35 -15.17
CA SER A 222 16.12 -9.98 -16.45
C SER A 222 15.13 -11.07 -16.89
N GLY A 223 14.28 -11.56 -15.99
CA GLY A 223 13.43 -12.74 -16.16
C GLY A 223 14.07 -14.05 -15.69
N GLU A 224 15.32 -14.03 -15.22
CA GLU A 224 16.00 -15.22 -14.68
C GLU A 224 15.32 -15.71 -13.38
N VAL A 225 15.23 -17.03 -13.23
CA VAL A 225 14.66 -17.68 -12.04
C VAL A 225 15.81 -18.26 -11.22
N PRO A 226 16.20 -17.65 -10.09
CA PRO A 226 17.33 -18.12 -9.29
C PRO A 226 17.02 -19.43 -8.54
N ASP A 227 18.05 -20.23 -8.29
CA ASP A 227 18.00 -21.42 -7.42
C ASP A 227 17.91 -21.00 -5.95
N LEU A 228 16.68 -20.70 -5.51
CA LEU A 228 16.39 -20.30 -4.14
C LEU A 228 16.81 -21.35 -3.09
N PRO A 229 16.61 -22.67 -3.27
CA PRO A 229 17.11 -23.67 -2.31
C PRO A 229 18.62 -23.60 -2.04
N ALA A 230 19.43 -23.42 -3.09
CA ALA A 230 20.87 -23.26 -2.94
C ALA A 230 21.23 -21.96 -2.18
N ILE A 231 20.55 -20.85 -2.50
CA ILE A 231 20.75 -19.56 -1.82
C ILE A 231 20.32 -19.65 -0.35
N ALA A 232 19.15 -20.21 -0.08
CA ALA A 232 18.60 -20.38 1.26
C ALA A 232 19.51 -21.22 2.15
N SER A 233 20.10 -22.30 1.59
CA SER A 233 21.05 -23.14 2.32
C SER A 233 22.28 -22.36 2.79
N ARG A 234 22.83 -21.48 1.94
CA ARG A 234 23.96 -20.61 2.31
C ARG A 234 23.56 -19.55 3.36
N CYS A 235 22.41 -18.91 3.18
CA CYS A 235 21.89 -17.92 4.13
C CYS A 235 21.69 -18.54 5.52
N LYS A 236 21.06 -19.72 5.57
CA LYS A 236 20.84 -20.48 6.81
C LYS A 236 22.14 -20.86 7.49
N ALA A 237 23.15 -21.33 6.76
CA ALA A 237 24.46 -21.66 7.31
C ALA A 237 25.17 -20.44 7.94
N ALA A 238 24.95 -19.25 7.40
CA ALA A 238 25.52 -18.00 7.91
C ALA A 238 24.62 -17.26 8.93
N GLY A 239 23.39 -17.75 9.18
CA GLY A 239 22.41 -17.07 10.02
C GLY A 239 21.96 -15.71 9.48
N VAL A 240 21.87 -15.59 8.15
CA VAL A 240 21.38 -14.43 7.39
C VAL A 240 19.94 -14.70 6.98
N LEU A 241 19.04 -13.72 7.11
CA LEU A 241 17.66 -13.88 6.65
C LEU A 241 17.57 -13.79 5.12
N LEU A 242 16.83 -14.71 4.51
CA LEU A 242 16.51 -14.66 3.09
C LEU A 242 15.18 -13.93 2.88
N VAL A 243 15.25 -12.78 2.22
CA VAL A 243 14.09 -12.00 1.78
C VAL A 243 13.91 -12.23 0.27
N VAL A 244 12.70 -12.62 -0.14
CA VAL A 244 12.40 -12.83 -1.56
C VAL A 244 11.34 -11.82 -2.03
N ALA A 245 11.69 -10.99 -3.01
CA ALA A 245 10.74 -10.14 -3.72
C ALA A 245 10.13 -10.94 -4.89
N ALA A 246 8.88 -11.38 -4.74
CA ALA A 246 8.25 -12.35 -5.64
C ALA A 246 7.03 -11.80 -6.39
N ASP A 247 6.86 -12.23 -7.64
CA ASP A 247 5.65 -12.00 -8.43
C ASP A 247 4.59 -13.09 -8.13
N LEU A 248 3.41 -12.69 -7.64
CA LEU A 248 2.35 -13.64 -7.26
C LEU A 248 1.80 -14.46 -8.45
N LEU A 249 1.81 -13.90 -9.66
CA LEU A 249 1.35 -14.61 -10.86
C LEU A 249 2.41 -15.62 -11.31
N ALA A 250 3.70 -15.25 -11.24
CA ALA A 250 4.78 -16.19 -11.52
C ALA A 250 4.77 -17.39 -10.56
N CYS A 251 4.46 -17.17 -9.28
CA CYS A 251 4.29 -18.22 -8.26
C CYS A 251 3.08 -19.14 -8.49
N GLN A 252 2.22 -18.89 -9.48
CA GLN A 252 1.22 -19.89 -9.90
C GLN A 252 1.86 -21.06 -10.65
N LEU A 253 3.03 -20.85 -11.25
CA LEU A 253 3.77 -21.84 -12.04
C LEU A 253 5.09 -22.22 -11.38
N LEU A 254 5.71 -21.30 -10.66
CA LEU A 254 6.96 -21.50 -9.95
C LEU A 254 6.70 -21.96 -8.52
N ALA A 255 7.63 -22.78 -7.98
CA ALA A 255 7.52 -23.23 -6.59
C ALA A 255 7.52 -22.01 -5.63
N PRO A 256 6.68 -22.03 -4.59
CA PRO A 256 6.49 -20.89 -3.70
C PRO A 256 7.78 -20.60 -2.90
N PRO A 257 8.21 -19.33 -2.76
CA PRO A 257 9.47 -18.99 -2.08
C PRO A 257 9.59 -19.54 -0.66
N GLY A 258 8.47 -19.63 0.08
CA GLY A 258 8.44 -20.24 1.40
C GLY A 258 8.81 -21.72 1.38
N ALA A 259 8.36 -22.51 0.40
CA ALA A 259 8.81 -23.90 0.28
C ALA A 259 10.29 -24.02 -0.12
N LEU A 260 10.84 -22.95 -0.71
CA LEU A 260 12.23 -22.86 -1.17
C LEU A 260 13.18 -22.24 -0.12
N GLY A 261 12.69 -22.01 1.10
CA GLY A 261 13.51 -21.58 2.24
C GLY A 261 13.54 -20.08 2.50
N ALA A 262 12.64 -19.28 1.93
CA ALA A 262 12.49 -17.88 2.29
C ALA A 262 12.01 -17.69 3.76
N ASP A 263 12.54 -16.65 4.42
CA ASP A 263 12.11 -16.21 5.76
C ASP A 263 11.03 -15.13 5.67
N ILE A 264 11.14 -14.28 4.64
CA ILE A 264 10.25 -13.15 4.35
C ILE A 264 10.01 -13.11 2.84
N VAL A 265 8.76 -12.92 2.42
CA VAL A 265 8.39 -12.74 1.01
C VAL A 265 7.63 -11.43 0.87
N VAL A 266 8.01 -10.62 -0.11
CA VAL A 266 7.38 -9.32 -0.41
C VAL A 266 7.11 -9.19 -1.90
N GLY A 267 6.31 -8.22 -2.30
CA GLY A 267 6.07 -7.94 -3.72
C GLY A 267 4.86 -7.05 -3.94
N SER A 268 4.52 -6.85 -5.22
CA SER A 268 3.31 -6.17 -5.64
C SER A 268 2.19 -7.14 -5.99
N ALA A 269 0.95 -6.85 -5.58
CA ALA A 269 -0.25 -7.54 -6.07
C ALA A 269 -0.88 -6.84 -7.29
N GLN A 270 -0.20 -5.87 -7.92
CA GLN A 270 -0.75 -5.05 -9.01
C GLN A 270 -1.37 -5.86 -10.15
N ARG A 271 -0.65 -6.87 -10.64
CA ARG A 271 -1.09 -7.62 -11.83
C ARG A 271 -2.26 -8.56 -11.56
N PHE A 272 -2.73 -8.65 -10.31
CA PHE A 272 -4.01 -9.27 -9.95
C PHE A 272 -5.14 -8.24 -10.14
N GLY A 273 -5.34 -7.83 -11.39
CA GLY A 273 -6.50 -7.03 -11.81
C GLY A 273 -6.49 -5.55 -11.43
N VAL A 274 -5.37 -4.96 -10.98
CA VAL A 274 -5.29 -3.53 -10.67
C VAL A 274 -4.58 -2.77 -11.82
N PRO A 275 -5.15 -1.68 -12.37
CA PRO A 275 -4.52 -0.93 -13.46
C PRO A 275 -3.12 -0.42 -13.11
N MET A 276 -2.21 -0.31 -14.08
CA MET A 276 -0.84 0.20 -13.84
C MET A 276 -0.80 1.61 -13.24
N GLY A 277 -1.82 2.45 -13.51
CA GLY A 277 -2.02 3.73 -12.81
C GLY A 277 -0.86 4.74 -12.95
N PHE A 278 0.02 4.57 -13.94
CA PHE A 278 1.26 5.34 -14.08
C PHE A 278 2.12 5.36 -12.78
N GLY A 279 2.09 4.25 -12.04
CA GLY A 279 2.88 4.04 -10.81
C GLY A 279 2.06 3.51 -9.63
N GLY A 280 0.75 3.75 -9.59
CA GLY A 280 -0.10 3.32 -8.48
C GLY A 280 -1.52 3.90 -8.52
N PRO A 281 -2.32 3.65 -7.46
CA PRO A 281 -1.97 2.89 -6.26
C PRO A 281 -2.03 1.37 -6.48
N HIS A 282 -1.16 0.60 -5.81
CA HIS A 282 -1.15 -0.86 -5.81
C HIS A 282 -0.87 -1.40 -4.41
N ALA A 283 -1.55 -2.46 -4.00
CA ALA A 283 -1.23 -3.13 -2.75
C ALA A 283 0.06 -3.93 -2.89
N ALA A 284 1.10 -3.55 -2.17
CA ALA A 284 2.20 -4.45 -1.89
C ALA A 284 1.85 -5.40 -0.75
N TYR A 285 2.57 -6.50 -0.63
CA TYR A 285 2.37 -7.48 0.42
C TYR A 285 3.68 -7.76 1.16
N MET A 286 3.56 -8.21 2.41
CA MET A 286 4.64 -8.88 3.13
C MET A 286 4.07 -10.13 3.80
N ALA A 287 4.72 -11.26 3.58
CA ALA A 287 4.45 -12.53 4.22
C ALA A 287 5.71 -13.05 4.94
N VAL A 288 5.54 -13.63 6.12
CA VAL A 288 6.64 -14.02 7.01
C VAL A 288 6.33 -15.35 7.70
N ARG A 289 7.38 -15.98 8.24
CA ARG A 289 7.23 -17.08 9.20
C ARG A 289 6.59 -16.61 10.51
N THR A 290 5.87 -17.50 11.18
CA THR A 290 5.20 -17.23 12.47
C THR A 290 6.13 -16.60 13.51
N ALA A 291 7.42 -16.98 13.51
CA ALA A 291 8.44 -16.41 14.38
C ALA A 291 8.62 -14.88 14.23
N HIS A 292 8.33 -14.32 13.06
CA HIS A 292 8.49 -12.91 12.73
C HIS A 292 7.19 -12.09 12.75
N GLN A 293 6.02 -12.72 12.98
CA GLN A 293 4.72 -12.02 12.93
C GLN A 293 4.62 -10.80 13.85
N ARG A 294 5.31 -10.83 15.00
CA ARG A 294 5.33 -9.71 15.97
C ARG A 294 6.14 -8.51 15.49
N GLN A 295 6.96 -8.67 14.46
CA GLN A 295 7.81 -7.63 13.87
C GLN A 295 7.30 -7.15 12.51
N MET A 296 6.23 -7.76 12.00
CA MET A 296 5.59 -7.43 10.74
C MET A 296 5.08 -5.97 10.75
N PRO A 297 5.33 -5.20 9.69
CA PRO A 297 4.80 -3.84 9.51
C PRO A 297 3.33 -3.88 9.10
N GLY A 298 2.63 -2.78 9.38
CA GLY A 298 1.25 -2.60 8.94
C GLY A 298 0.24 -3.48 9.67
N ARG A 299 -0.98 -3.43 9.14
CA ARG A 299 -2.18 -4.03 9.74
C ARG A 299 -2.22 -5.53 9.47
N LEU A 300 -2.85 -6.25 10.37
CA LEU A 300 -3.10 -7.69 10.25
C LEU A 300 -4.55 -7.95 10.68
N VAL A 301 -5.34 -8.58 9.84
CA VAL A 301 -6.68 -9.07 10.20
C VAL A 301 -6.54 -10.44 10.86
N GLY A 302 -7.24 -10.65 11.97
CA GLY A 302 -7.32 -11.94 12.64
C GLY A 302 -8.77 -12.33 12.96
N VAL A 303 -8.99 -13.64 13.03
CA VAL A 303 -10.25 -14.23 13.49
C VAL A 303 -10.29 -14.17 15.02
N SER A 304 -11.44 -13.77 15.56
CA SER A 304 -11.77 -13.68 16.97
C SER A 304 -13.19 -14.21 17.18
N VAL A 305 -13.75 -14.05 18.37
CA VAL A 305 -15.17 -14.28 18.66
C VAL A 305 -15.83 -12.99 19.14
N ASP A 306 -17.13 -12.85 18.89
CA ASP A 306 -17.96 -11.76 19.40
C ASP A 306 -18.56 -12.09 20.79
N GLY A 307 -19.39 -11.18 21.33
CA GLY A 307 -20.05 -11.37 22.63
C GLY A 307 -21.03 -12.54 22.70
N ALA A 308 -21.44 -13.11 21.57
CA ALA A 308 -22.29 -14.29 21.48
C ALA A 308 -21.49 -15.58 21.14
N GLY A 309 -20.16 -15.50 21.10
CA GLY A 309 -19.27 -16.62 20.77
C GLY A 309 -19.18 -16.95 19.28
N ARG A 310 -19.71 -16.10 18.39
CA ARG A 310 -19.66 -16.32 16.94
C ARG A 310 -18.31 -15.84 16.38
N PRO A 311 -17.75 -16.51 15.36
CA PRO A 311 -16.55 -16.01 14.68
C PRO A 311 -16.75 -14.58 14.16
N ALA A 312 -15.78 -13.71 14.44
CA ALA A 312 -15.79 -12.31 14.00
C ALA A 312 -14.36 -11.83 13.71
N LEU A 313 -14.22 -10.93 12.75
CA LEU A 313 -12.93 -10.42 12.31
C LEU A 313 -12.58 -9.10 12.99
N ARG A 314 -11.29 -8.88 13.25
CA ARG A 314 -10.77 -7.58 13.74
C ARG A 314 -9.32 -7.38 13.34
N LEU A 315 -8.84 -6.14 13.49
CA LEU A 315 -7.39 -5.89 13.47
C LEU A 315 -6.73 -6.54 14.69
N ALA A 316 -5.68 -7.32 14.43
CA ALA A 316 -4.95 -8.13 15.39
C ALA A 316 -3.52 -7.59 15.62
N LEU A 317 -2.99 -7.84 16.82
CA LEU A 317 -1.64 -7.43 17.22
C LEU A 317 -1.37 -5.93 17.00
N GLN A 318 -2.37 -5.07 17.24
CA GLN A 318 -2.32 -3.63 16.95
C GLN A 318 -1.24 -2.90 17.76
N THR A 319 -0.76 -3.48 18.87
CA THR A 319 0.37 -2.93 19.64
C THR A 319 1.65 -2.82 18.80
N ARG A 320 1.75 -3.42 17.62
CA ARG A 320 2.88 -3.20 16.69
C ARG A 320 2.84 -1.82 16.02
N GLU A 321 1.66 -1.21 15.91
CA GLU A 321 1.40 -0.06 15.03
C GLU A 321 1.68 1.29 15.71
N GLN A 322 1.91 2.31 14.88
CA GLN A 322 2.31 3.67 15.29
C GLN A 322 1.33 4.33 16.28
N HIS A 323 0.03 4.05 16.19
CA HIS A 323 -0.97 4.69 17.06
C HIS A 323 -0.92 4.21 18.51
N ILE A 324 -0.25 3.07 18.78
CA ILE A 324 0.00 2.56 20.14
C ILE A 324 1.46 2.75 20.53
N ARG A 325 2.42 2.33 19.68
CA ARG A 325 3.84 2.31 20.05
C ARG A 325 4.66 3.50 19.56
N ARG A 326 4.10 4.39 18.74
CA ARG A 326 4.75 5.62 18.25
C ARG A 326 6.14 5.30 17.67
N GLU A 327 7.20 5.88 18.22
CA GLU A 327 8.59 5.65 17.80
C GLU A 327 9.08 4.21 17.98
N LYS A 328 8.42 3.41 18.82
CA LYS A 328 8.73 1.98 19.05
C LYS A 328 7.89 1.03 18.19
N ALA A 329 7.09 1.56 17.28
CA ALA A 329 6.30 0.75 16.35
C ALA A 329 7.21 -0.01 15.36
N THR A 330 6.66 -1.03 14.71
CA THR A 330 7.40 -1.81 13.70
C THR A 330 7.61 -1.04 12.40
N SER A 331 6.79 -0.01 12.14
CA SER A 331 6.86 0.87 10.97
C SER A 331 6.06 2.15 11.24
N ASN A 332 6.31 3.19 10.46
CA ASN A 332 5.52 4.42 10.45
C ASN A 332 4.24 4.33 9.59
N VAL A 333 4.02 3.21 8.87
CA VAL A 333 2.84 3.04 8.01
C VAL A 333 1.53 3.18 8.79
N CYS A 334 0.57 3.89 8.22
CA CYS A 334 -0.76 4.12 8.81
C CYS A 334 -1.86 3.88 7.77
N THR A 335 -1.97 4.79 6.80
CA THR A 335 -2.69 4.53 5.55
C THR A 335 -1.87 3.55 4.73
N ALA A 336 -2.52 2.51 4.24
CA ALA A 336 -1.95 1.51 3.34
C ALA A 336 -2.86 1.41 2.09
N GLN A 337 -2.85 0.28 1.40
CA GLN A 337 -3.51 0.12 0.10
C GLN A 337 -4.72 -0.82 0.17
N VAL A 338 -5.60 -0.58 1.16
CA VAL A 338 -6.73 -1.48 1.49
C VAL A 338 -7.65 -1.73 0.29
N LEU A 339 -8.09 -0.69 -0.43
CA LEU A 339 -8.99 -0.85 -1.57
C LEU A 339 -8.37 -1.73 -2.67
N LEU A 340 -7.06 -1.61 -2.89
CA LEU A 340 -6.36 -2.34 -3.93
C LEU A 340 -6.04 -3.77 -3.50
N ALA A 341 -5.81 -4.00 -2.20
CA ALA A 341 -5.73 -5.35 -1.64
C ALA A 341 -7.08 -6.09 -1.79
N VAL A 342 -8.19 -5.38 -1.54
CA VAL A 342 -9.55 -5.89 -1.79
C VAL A 342 -9.75 -6.25 -3.26
N MET A 343 -9.35 -5.37 -4.19
CA MET A 343 -9.44 -5.67 -5.63
C MET A 343 -8.62 -6.90 -6.03
N ALA A 344 -7.39 -7.04 -5.51
CA ALA A 344 -6.52 -8.17 -5.80
C ALA A 344 -7.06 -9.49 -5.22
N ALA A 345 -7.61 -9.47 -4.00
CA ALA A 345 -8.27 -10.64 -3.43
C ALA A 345 -9.49 -11.07 -4.25
N LEU A 346 -10.34 -10.11 -4.64
CA LEU A 346 -11.50 -10.40 -5.50
C LEU A 346 -11.09 -10.90 -6.88
N TYR A 347 -9.97 -10.42 -7.43
CA TYR A 347 -9.42 -10.95 -8.68
C TYR A 347 -9.06 -12.44 -8.53
N ALA A 348 -8.32 -12.79 -7.48
CA ALA A 348 -7.98 -14.18 -7.20
C ALA A 348 -9.22 -15.06 -6.96
N MET A 349 -10.23 -14.55 -6.24
CA MET A 349 -11.51 -15.24 -6.04
C MET A 349 -12.30 -15.42 -7.33
N TYR A 350 -12.29 -14.42 -8.22
CA TYR A 350 -13.02 -14.46 -9.49
C TYR A 350 -12.42 -15.47 -10.46
N HIS A 351 -11.10 -15.60 -10.48
CA HIS A 351 -10.39 -16.53 -11.36
C HIS A 351 -10.24 -17.94 -10.75
N GLY A 352 -10.11 -18.04 -9.43
CA GLY A 352 -9.71 -19.28 -8.75
C GLY A 352 -8.28 -19.72 -9.13
N PRO A 353 -7.74 -20.77 -8.47
CA PRO A 353 -6.38 -21.25 -8.74
C PRO A 353 -6.18 -21.66 -10.20
N ASP A 354 -7.13 -22.38 -10.78
CA ASP A 354 -7.06 -22.83 -12.19
C ASP A 354 -7.08 -21.65 -13.17
N GLY A 355 -7.83 -20.59 -12.87
CA GLY A 355 -7.89 -19.40 -13.73
C GLY A 355 -6.67 -18.52 -13.61
N LEU A 356 -6.00 -18.50 -12.44
CA LEU A 356 -4.75 -17.78 -12.25
C LEU A 356 -3.55 -18.47 -12.92
N ALA A 357 -3.58 -19.80 -13.03
CA ALA A 357 -2.51 -20.58 -13.65
C ALA A 357 -2.58 -20.67 -15.20
N ARG A 358 -3.70 -20.29 -15.81
CA ARG A 358 -3.93 -20.33 -17.27
C ARG A 358 -3.35 -19.13 -18.00
#